data_AF-A0A1S2T3I0-F1
#
_entry.id   AF-A0A1S2T3I0-F1
#
_cell.length_a   1.000
_cell.length_b   1.000
_cell.length_c   1.000
_cell.angle_alpha   90.00
_cell.angle_beta   90.00
_cell.angle_gamma   90.00
#
_symmetry.space_group_name_H-M   'P 1'
#
loop_
_entity.id
_entity.type
_entity.pdbx_description
1 polymer ?
#
loop_
_entity_poly.entity_id
_entity_poly.type
_entity_poly.pdbx_seq_one_letter_code
_entity_poly.pdbx_strand_id
1 'polypeptide(L)'
;MSKETKEALGPDGLPGHDYFLDAVNHIDEAVANKTIAIGAAKGIVYSLVETLGSMVGDPDLPSHLKSGYMGALDLAVELEAKLSK
;
A
#
# COMPACT_ATOMS: atom_id res chain seq x y z
N MET A 1 -17.30 19.22 6.60
CA MET A 1 -17.34 17.88 7.23
C MET A 1 -16.37 17.00 6.46
N SER A 2 -15.18 16.78 7.02
CA SER A 2 -14.23 15.81 6.47
C SER A 2 -14.85 14.43 6.62
N LYS A 3 -15.15 13.74 5.51
CA LYS A 3 -15.49 12.32 5.56
C LYS A 3 -14.20 11.58 5.89
N GLU A 4 -13.99 11.26 7.16
CA GLU A 4 -13.12 10.12 7.50
C GLU A 4 -13.77 8.90 6.86
N THR A 5 -13.25 8.45 5.72
CA THR A 5 -13.57 7.13 5.17
C THR A 5 -12.89 6.13 6.09
N LYS A 6 -13.53 5.80 7.22
CA LYS A 6 -13.17 4.62 7.99
C LYS A 6 -13.63 3.43 7.16
N GLU A 7 -12.73 2.88 6.35
CA GLU A 7 -12.95 1.55 5.81
C GLU A 7 -13.21 0.61 6.97
N ALA A 8 -14.35 -0.08 6.92
CA ALA A 8 -14.74 -0.98 7.98
C ALA A 8 -13.73 -2.13 8.00
N LEU A 9 -13.08 -2.32 9.15
CA LEU A 9 -12.34 -3.54 9.43
C LEU A 9 -13.26 -4.74 9.14
N GLY A 10 -12.68 -5.79 8.58
CA GLY A 10 -13.34 -7.07 8.37
C GLY A 10 -13.93 -7.62 9.68
N PRO A 11 -14.78 -8.65 9.60
CA PRO A 11 -15.42 -9.25 10.77
C PRO A 11 -14.42 -9.82 11.79
N ASP A 12 -13.16 -10.00 11.40
CA ASP A 12 -12.01 -10.43 12.20
C ASP A 12 -11.24 -9.27 12.85
N GLY A 13 -11.64 -8.02 12.61
CA GLY A 13 -10.95 -6.82 13.10
C GLY A 13 -9.67 -6.49 12.33
N LEU A 14 -9.40 -7.17 11.21
CA LEU A 14 -8.30 -6.86 10.31
C LEU A 14 -8.81 -6.01 9.14
N PRO A 15 -7.98 -5.13 8.56
CA PRO A 15 -8.39 -4.42 7.36
C PRO A 15 -8.60 -5.43 6.22
N GLY A 16 -9.63 -5.22 5.39
CA GLY A 16 -9.98 -6.13 4.30
C GLY A 16 -8.83 -6.31 3.30
N HIS A 17 -8.84 -7.35 2.48
CA HIS A 17 -7.69 -7.81 1.67
C HIS A 17 -6.97 -6.75 0.82
N ASP A 18 -7.61 -5.63 0.51
CA ASP A 18 -7.07 -4.53 -0.30
C ASP A 18 -6.26 -3.50 0.52
N TYR A 19 -6.03 -3.73 1.82
CA TYR A 19 -5.38 -2.79 2.73
C TYR A 19 -4.01 -2.26 2.26
N PHE A 20 -3.23 -3.05 1.52
CA PHE A 20 -1.97 -2.58 0.94
C PHE A 20 -2.18 -1.63 -0.24
N LEU A 21 -3.20 -1.90 -1.06
CA LEU A 21 -3.58 -1.03 -2.16
C LEU A 21 -4.06 0.33 -1.62
N ASP A 22 -4.92 0.30 -0.60
CA ASP A 22 -5.42 1.51 0.06
C ASP A 22 -4.29 2.30 0.72
N ALA A 23 -3.33 1.62 1.35
CA ALA A 23 -2.14 2.25 1.93
C ALA A 23 -1.31 2.99 0.87
N VAL A 24 -1.04 2.37 -0.30
CA VAL A 24 -0.29 3.02 -1.39
C VAL A 24 -1.03 4.26 -1.89
N ASN A 25 -2.35 4.14 -2.13
CA ASN A 25 -3.18 5.25 -2.58
C ASN A 25 -3.19 6.40 -1.57
N HIS A 26 -3.33 6.10 -0.29
CA HIS A 26 -3.33 7.10 0.78
C HIS A 26 -1.98 7.84 0.87
N ILE A 27 -0.86 7.13 0.67
CA ILE A 27 0.46 7.80 0.64
C ILE A 27 0.57 8.73 -0.56
N ASP A 28 0.10 8.31 -1.74
CA ASP A 28 0.11 9.18 -2.93
C ASP A 28 -0.73 10.45 -2.71
N GLU A 29 -1.93 10.30 -2.15
CA GLU A 29 -2.79 11.43 -1.78
C GLU A 29 -2.14 12.33 -0.74
N ALA A 30 -1.52 11.74 0.29
CA ALA A 30 -0.87 12.50 1.35
C ALA A 30 0.30 13.34 0.82
N VAL A 31 1.07 12.78 -0.12
CA VAL A 31 2.15 13.48 -0.83
C VAL A 31 1.59 14.59 -1.70
N ALA A 32 0.56 14.31 -2.51
CA ALA A 32 -0.08 15.30 -3.37
C ALA A 32 -0.62 16.50 -2.58
N ASN A 33 -1.20 16.23 -1.41
CA ASN A 33 -1.75 17.24 -0.50
C ASN A 33 -0.71 17.88 0.43
N LYS A 34 0.57 17.49 0.34
CA LYS A 34 1.68 17.99 1.20
C LYS A 34 1.41 17.80 2.70
N THR A 35 0.71 16.74 3.04
CA THR A 35 0.39 16.36 4.44
C THR A 35 1.40 15.40 5.03
N ILE A 36 2.31 14.87 4.21
CA ILE A 36 3.47 14.07 4.61
C ILE A 36 4.74 14.65 3.99
N ALA A 37 5.86 14.56 4.71
CA ALA A 37 7.17 14.89 4.16
C ALA A 37 7.61 13.83 3.15
N ILE A 38 8.18 14.24 2.01
CA ILE A 38 8.63 13.32 0.94
C ILE A 38 9.60 12.25 1.46
N GLY A 39 10.51 12.60 2.37
CA GLY A 39 11.45 11.62 2.95
C GLY A 39 10.74 10.53 3.77
N ALA A 40 9.69 10.89 4.51
CA ALA A 40 8.89 9.92 5.26
C ALA A 40 8.07 9.04 4.31
N ALA A 41 7.44 9.64 3.29
CA ALA A 41 6.71 8.90 2.26
C ALA A 41 7.60 7.85 1.57
N LYS A 42 8.84 8.22 1.19
CA LYS A 42 9.81 7.27 0.61
C LYS A 42 10.09 6.08 1.52
N GLY A 43 10.34 6.33 2.81
CA GLY A 43 10.60 5.24 3.76
C GLY A 43 9.43 4.28 3.91
N ILE A 44 8.21 4.81 3.94
CA ILE A 44 6.99 3.98 4.03
C ILE A 44 6.79 3.17 2.75
N VAL A 45 6.92 3.81 1.57
CA VAL A 45 6.77 3.11 0.28
C VAL A 45 7.82 2.02 0.11
N TYR A 46 9.08 2.27 0.46
CA TYR A 46 10.13 1.26 0.44
C TYR A 46 9.77 0.05 1.31
N SER A 47 9.29 0.30 2.54
CA SER A 47 8.81 -0.76 3.43
C SER A 47 7.65 -1.57 2.83
N LEU A 48 6.74 -0.92 2.10
CA LEU A 48 5.63 -1.60 1.42
C LEU A 48 6.15 -2.49 0.29
N VAL A 49 7.06 -1.99 -0.55
CA VAL A 49 7.67 -2.76 -1.64
C VAL A 49 8.36 -4.02 -1.11
N GLU A 50 9.17 -3.91 -0.05
CA GLU A 50 9.86 -5.07 0.54
C GLU A 50 8.88 -6.08 1.16
N THR A 51 7.86 -5.60 1.86
CA THR A 51 6.85 -6.46 2.51
C THR A 51 6.04 -7.21 1.45
N LEU A 52 5.53 -6.50 0.44
CA LEU A 52 4.74 -7.08 -0.65
C LEU A 52 5.59 -8.03 -1.50
N GLY A 53 6.83 -7.67 -1.80
CA GLY A 53 7.77 -8.53 -2.52
C GLY A 53 8.04 -9.83 -1.78
N SER A 54 8.18 -9.78 -0.45
CA SER A 54 8.35 -10.97 0.38
C SER A 54 7.12 -11.87 0.35
N MET A 55 5.90 -11.30 0.43
CA MET A 55 4.65 -12.06 0.34
C MET A 55 4.45 -12.68 -1.04
N VAL A 56 4.65 -11.94 -2.12
CA VAL A 56 4.51 -12.44 -3.50
C VAL A 56 5.55 -13.54 -3.82
N GLY A 57 6.73 -13.44 -3.21
CA GLY A 57 7.80 -14.43 -3.30
C GLY A 57 7.51 -15.76 -2.59
N ASP A 58 6.53 -15.79 -1.68
CA ASP A 58 6.13 -17.01 -0.97
C ASP A 58 5.48 -18.02 -1.95
N PRO A 59 6.06 -19.22 -2.14
CA PRO A 59 5.48 -20.24 -3.01
C PRO A 59 4.17 -20.83 -2.47
N ASP A 60 3.92 -20.72 -1.17
CA ASP A 60 2.73 -21.26 -0.51
C ASP A 60 1.56 -20.26 -0.50
N LEU A 61 1.76 -19.03 -1.00
CA LEU A 61 0.73 -17.99 -1.03
C LEU A 61 -0.43 -18.39 -1.98
N PRO A 62 -1.69 -18.41 -1.51
CA PRO A 62 -2.85 -18.69 -2.35
C PRO A 62 -2.96 -17.75 -3.55
N SER A 63 -3.28 -18.30 -4.73
CA SER A 63 -3.26 -17.54 -5.99
C SER A 63 -4.14 -16.29 -6.00
N HIS A 64 -5.28 -16.32 -5.31
CA HIS A 64 -6.20 -15.17 -5.23
C HIS A 64 -5.64 -14.03 -4.36
N LEU A 65 -4.85 -14.34 -3.33
CA LEU A 65 -4.12 -13.33 -2.54
C LEU A 65 -2.89 -12.84 -3.31
N LYS A 66 -2.19 -13.75 -3.99
CA LYS A 66 -1.01 -13.44 -4.79
C LYS A 66 -1.31 -12.39 -5.86
N SER A 67 -2.41 -12.53 -6.60
CA SER A 67 -2.80 -11.53 -7.61
C SER A 67 -3.07 -10.15 -7.01
N GLY A 68 -3.69 -10.09 -5.83
CA GLY A 68 -3.95 -8.83 -5.13
C GLY A 68 -2.66 -8.15 -4.68
N TYR A 69 -1.76 -8.90 -4.03
CA TYR A 69 -0.46 -8.39 -3.58
C TYR A 69 0.46 -7.99 -4.73
N MET A 70 0.39 -8.68 -5.88
CA MET A 70 1.10 -8.26 -7.08
C MET A 70 0.61 -6.90 -7.59
N GLY A 71 -0.71 -6.68 -7.66
CA GLY A 71 -1.26 -5.38 -8.05
C GLY A 71 -0.88 -4.25 -7.09
N ALA A 72 -0.90 -4.53 -5.78
CA ALA A 72 -0.42 -3.56 -4.78
C ALA A 72 1.09 -3.30 -4.90
N LEU A 73 1.89 -4.34 -5.19
CA LEU A 73 3.35 -4.23 -5.37
C LEU A 73 3.68 -3.36 -6.59
N ASP A 74 3.00 -3.59 -7.71
CA ASP A 74 3.20 -2.80 -8.93
C ASP A 74 2.95 -1.30 -8.66
N LEU A 75 1.85 -0.96 -7.99
CA LEU A 75 1.54 0.42 -7.61
C LEU A 75 2.54 1.01 -6.60
N ALA A 76 2.99 0.22 -5.63
CA ALA A 76 4.00 0.67 -4.67
C ALA A 76 5.32 1.02 -5.37
N VAL A 77 5.76 0.20 -6.34
CA VAL A 77 6.96 0.45 -7.15
C VAL A 77 6.79 1.69 -8.05
N GLU A 78 5.62 1.87 -8.66
CA GLU A 78 5.31 3.08 -9.44
C GLU A 78 5.39 4.34 -8.57
N LEU A 79 4.82 4.31 -7.37
CA LEU A 79 4.88 5.41 -6.42
C LEU A 79 6.32 5.67 -5.95
N GLU A 80 7.10 4.63 -5.65
CA GLU A 80 8.51 4.76 -5.28
C GLU A 80 9.32 5.50 -6.36
N ALA A 81 9.10 5.11 -7.63
CA ALA A 81 9.75 5.74 -8.78
C ALA A 81 9.30 7.20 -8.97
N LYS A 82 8.04 7.52 -8.67
CA LYS A 82 7.51 8.89 -8.69
C LYS A 82 8.17 9.76 -7.62
N LEU A 83 8.34 9.25 -6.40
CA LEU A 83 8.94 9.99 -5.29
C LEU A 83 10.46 10.17 -5.44
N SER A 84 11.12 9.26 -6.15
CA SER A 84 12.58 9.27 -6.33
C SER A 84 13.08 10.25 -7.40
N LYS A 85 12.17 10.87 -8.16
CA LYS A 85 12.46 11.96 -9.10
C LYS A 85 12.49 13.31 -8.40
#